data_AF-A0A090WJV9-F1
#
_entry.id   AF-A0A090WJV9-F1
#
_cell.length_a   1.000
_cell.length_b   1.000
_cell.length_c   1.000
_cell.angle_alpha   90.00
_cell.angle_beta   90.00
_cell.angle_gamma   90.00
#
_symmetry.space_group_name_H-M   'P 1'
#
loop_
_entity.id
_entity.type
_entity.pdbx_description
1 polymer ?
#
loop_
_entity_poly.entity_id
_entity_poly.type
_entity_poly.pdbx_seq_one_letter_code
_entity_poly.pdbx_strand_id
1 'polypeptide(L)'
;MIEEFRVYGLPAWMCYAVGFFKVTLSLLLIASIWYSNLENIAAIGLALLLSGSISMHIRIKDPMFKSIPAAIFLAMCLIIAII
;
A
#
# COMPACT_ATOMS: atom_id res chain seq x y z
N MET A 1 -0.02 4.14 14.75
CA MET A 1 -1.26 3.87 13.98
C MET A 1 -2.16 5.10 13.91
N ILE A 2 -3.15 5.31 14.79
CA ILE A 2 -4.08 6.47 14.66
C ILE A 2 -3.38 7.80 14.97
N GLU A 3 -2.57 7.86 16.02
CA GLU A 3 -1.72 9.02 16.33
C GLU A 3 -0.74 9.35 15.20
N GLU A 4 -0.20 8.36 14.47
CA GLU A 4 0.67 8.61 13.31
C GLU A 4 -0.10 9.25 12.16
N PHE A 5 -1.32 8.77 11.87
CA PHE A 5 -2.17 9.40 10.86
C PHE A 5 -2.54 10.83 11.26
N ARG A 6 -2.76 11.10 12.55
CA ARG A 6 -2.97 12.46 13.06
C ARG A 6 -1.72 13.34 12.88
N VAL A 7 -0.52 12.80 13.11
CA VAL A 7 0.76 13.46 12.79
C VAL A 7 0.91 13.71 11.27
N TYR A 8 0.33 12.84 10.44
CA TYR A 8 0.28 13.02 8.99
C TYR A 8 -0.76 14.04 8.51
N GLY A 9 -1.53 14.63 9.43
CA GLY A 9 -2.64 15.53 9.09
C GLY A 9 -3.85 14.80 8.49
N LEU A 10 -3.91 13.47 8.64
CA LEU A 10 -4.97 12.62 8.10
C LEU A 10 -5.99 12.26 9.19
N PRO A 11 -7.28 12.17 8.83
CA PRO A 11 -8.33 11.82 9.78
C PRO A 11 -8.30 10.32 10.13
N ALA A 12 -8.77 9.98 11.33
CA ALA A 12 -8.74 8.60 11.85
C ALA A 12 -9.47 7.58 10.96
N TRP A 13 -10.57 7.98 10.29
CA TRP A 13 -11.31 7.10 9.38
C TRP A 13 -10.45 6.62 8.20
N MET A 14 -9.50 7.43 7.75
CA MET A 14 -8.60 7.10 6.65
C MET A 14 -7.60 6.01 7.05
N CYS A 15 -7.21 5.92 8.33
CA CYS A 15 -6.40 4.82 8.85
C CYS A 15 -7.14 3.48 8.67
N TYR A 16 -8.44 3.44 8.98
CA TYR A 16 -9.27 2.25 8.82
C TYR A 16 -9.51 1.92 7.34
N ALA A 17 -9.79 2.93 6.51
CA ALA A 17 -10.00 2.73 5.08
C ALA A 17 -8.74 2.16 4.40
N VAL A 18 -7.58 2.77 4.63
CA VAL A 18 -6.30 2.30 4.06
C VAL A 18 -5.97 0.89 4.55
N GLY A 19 -6.18 0.60 5.84
CA GLY A 19 -6.01 -0.74 6.39
C GLY A 19 -6.92 -1.78 5.73
N PHE A 20 -8.21 -1.46 5.62
CA PHE A 20 -9.20 -2.32 4.98
C PHE A 20 -8.84 -2.63 3.52
N PHE A 21 -8.48 -1.61 2.74
CA PHE A 21 -8.07 -1.77 1.35
C PHE A 21 -6.79 -2.60 1.22
N LYS A 22 -5.78 -2.37 2.07
CA LYS A 22 -4.56 -3.17 2.07
C LYS A 22 -4.86 -4.65 2.30
N VAL A 23 -5.64 -4.98 3.33
CA VAL A 23 -6.01 -6.38 3.64
C VAL A 23 -6.81 -6.99 2.50
N THR A 24 -7.80 -6.28 1.97
CA THR A 24 -8.65 -6.77 0.89
C THR A 24 -7.84 -7.06 -0.38
N LEU A 25 -6.93 -6.17 -0.77
CA LEU A 25 -6.09 -6.38 -1.95
C LEU A 25 -5.01 -7.45 -1.71
N SER A 26 -4.47 -7.57 -0.50
CA SER A 26 -3.57 -8.69 -0.16
C SER A 26 -4.28 -10.04 -0.24
N LEU A 27 -5.52 -10.14 0.22
CA LEU A 27 -6.35 -11.34 0.03
C LEU A 27 -6.62 -11.61 -1.46
N LEU A 28 -6.85 -10.55 -2.24
CA LEU A 28 -7.04 -10.66 -3.69
C LEU A 28 -5.78 -11.16 -4.40
N LEU A 29 -4.60 -10.73 -3.95
CA LEU A 29 -3.29 -11.16 -4.46
C LEU A 29 -2.96 -12.61 -4.06
N ILE A 30 -3.47 -13.07 -2.92
CA ILE A 30 -3.43 -14.50 -2.58
C ILE A 30 -4.40 -15.28 -3.48
N ALA A 31 -5.61 -14.76 -3.69
CA ALA A 31 -6.60 -15.39 -4.56
C ALA A 31 -6.12 -15.49 -6.02
N SER A 32 -5.26 -14.59 -6.47
CA SER A 32 -4.73 -14.62 -7.84
C SER A 32 -3.82 -15.81 -8.12
N ILE A 33 -3.33 -16.51 -7.09
CA ILE A 33 -2.59 -17.77 -7.23
C ILE A 33 -3.45 -18.83 -7.95
N TRP A 34 -4.77 -18.83 -7.73
CA TRP A 34 -5.72 -19.72 -8.42
C TRP A 34 -6.39 -19.05 -9.62
N TYR A 35 -6.42 -17.71 -9.65
CA TYR A 35 -7.09 -16.92 -10.67
C TYR A 35 -6.18 -15.80 -11.22
N SER A 36 -5.39 -16.10 -12.24
CA SER A 36 -4.41 -15.15 -12.81
C SER A 36 -5.02 -13.82 -13.28
N ASN A 37 -6.31 -13.78 -13.62
CA ASN A 37 -7.00 -12.53 -14.00
C ASN A 37 -7.06 -11.48 -12.88
N LEU A 38 -6.93 -11.89 -11.61
CA LEU A 38 -7.01 -11.00 -10.46
C LEU A 38 -5.65 -10.39 -10.08
N GLU A 39 -4.55 -10.95 -10.59
CA GLU A 39 -3.18 -10.60 -10.23
C GLU A 39 -2.90 -9.11 -10.51
N ASN A 40 -3.16 -8.67 -11.74
CA ASN A 40 -2.94 -7.29 -12.16
C ASN A 40 -3.80 -6.29 -11.38
N ILE A 41 -5.06 -6.62 -11.11
CA ILE A 41 -5.98 -5.76 -10.36
C ILE A 41 -5.48 -5.59 -8.92
N ALA A 42 -5.09 -6.69 -8.28
CA ALA A 42 -4.57 -6.68 -6.91
C ALA A 42 -3.24 -5.93 -6.81
N ALA A 43 -2.31 -6.19 -7.73
CA ALA A 43 -0.98 -5.60 -7.76
C ALA A 43 -1.03 -4.08 -8.02
N ILE A 44 -1.81 -3.62 -9.01
CA ILE A 44 -1.98 -2.20 -9.30
C ILE A 44 -2.66 -1.47 -8.12
N GLY A 45 -3.69 -2.08 -7.53
CA GLY A 45 -4.36 -1.53 -6.35
C GLY A 45 -3.41 -1.36 -5.17
N LEU A 46 -2.58 -2.36 -4.88
CA LEU A 46 -1.58 -2.28 -3.81
C LEU A 46 -0.49 -1.27 -4.12
N ALA A 47 0.00 -1.22 -5.36
CA ALA A 47 0.99 -0.25 -5.80
C ALA A 47 0.50 1.19 -5.60
N LEU A 48 -0.77 1.49 -5.91
CA LEU A 48 -1.37 2.80 -5.67
C LEU A 48 -1.41 3.16 -4.18
N LEU A 49 -1.82 2.23 -3.31
CA LEU A 49 -1.86 2.48 -1.86
C LEU A 49 -0.46 2.65 -1.26
N LEU A 50 0.52 1.86 -1.72
CA LEU A 50 1.91 1.97 -1.27
C LEU A 50 2.54 3.27 -1.76
N SER A 51 2.22 3.71 -2.98
CA SER A 51 2.64 5.02 -3.51
C SER A 51 2.12 6.16 -2.64
N GLY A 52 0.84 6.10 -2.27
CA GLY A 52 0.24 7.06 -1.33
C GLY A 52 0.94 7.06 0.03
N SER A 53 1.27 5.89 0.57
CA SER A 53 2.01 5.74 1.83
C SER A 53 3.40 6.38 1.77
N ILE A 54 4.15 6.14 0.70
CA ILE A 54 5.49 6.71 0.50
C ILE A 54 5.40 8.23 0.36
N SER A 55 4.41 8.74 -0.38
CA SER A 55 4.18 10.18 -0.51
C SER A 55 3.92 10.86 0.84
N MET A 56 3.20 10.21 1.75
CA MET A 56 2.97 10.72 3.10
C MET A 56 4.25 10.78 3.94
N HIS A 57 5.10 9.74 3.90
CA HIS A 57 6.38 9.79 4.60
C HIS A 57 7.30 10.90 4.07
N ILE A 58 7.29 11.13 2.74
CA ILE A 58 8.05 12.22 2.12
C ILE A 58 7.52 13.59 2.58
N ARG A 59 6.19 13.76 2.64
CA ARG A 59 5.57 15.03 3.05
C ARG A 59 5.86 15.41 4.51
N ILE A 60 5.89 14.44 5.42
CA ILE A 60 6.16 14.69 6.85
C ILE A 60 7.66 14.66 7.18
N LYS A 61 8.54 14.42 6.19
CA LYS A 61 9.99 14.24 6.40
C LYS A 61 10.30 13.19 7.47
N ASP A 62 9.49 12.14 7.52
CA ASP A 62 9.74 10.98 8.37
C ASP A 62 11.09 10.34 7.97
N PRO A 63 11.81 9.69 8.90
CA PRO A 63 13.06 9.03 8.57
C PRO A 63 12.83 8.01 7.43
N MET A 64 13.64 8.14 6.38
CA MET A 64 13.48 7.37 5.12
C MET A 64 13.45 5.85 5.35
N PHE A 65 14.07 5.39 6.44
CA PHE A 65 14.04 3.99 6.89
C PHE A 65 12.62 3.44 7.11
N LYS A 66 11.65 4.27 7.50
CA LYS A 66 10.24 3.85 7.64
C LYS A 66 9.56 3.60 6.29
N SER A 67 10.07 4.18 5.21
CA SER A 67 9.53 4.02 3.84
C SER A 67 10.13 2.84 3.09
N ILE A 68 11.23 2.24 3.57
CA ILE A 68 11.91 1.13 2.90
C ILE A 68 10.98 -0.06 2.66
N PRO A 69 10.22 -0.57 3.65
CA PRO A 69 9.33 -1.69 3.42
C PRO A 69 8.29 -1.37 2.34
N ALA A 70 7.70 -0.17 2.39
CA ALA A 70 6.72 0.26 1.42
C ALA A 70 7.30 0.35 0.00
N ALA A 71 8.54 0.84 -0.15
CA ALA A 71 9.22 0.92 -1.44
C ALA A 71 9.52 -0.46 -2.04
N ILE A 72 9.96 -1.42 -1.21
CA ILE A 72 10.23 -2.80 -1.64
C ILE A 72 8.93 -3.46 -2.13
N PHE A 73 7.85 -3.39 -1.34
CA PHE A 73 6.56 -3.96 -1.74
C PHE A 73 5.99 -3.29 -2.99
N LEU A 74 6.19 -1.98 -3.15
CA LEU A 74 5.78 -1.27 -4.35
C LEU A 74 6.54 -1.78 -5.57
N ALA A 75 7.86 -1.96 -5.48
CA ALA A 75 8.66 -2.54 -6.57
C ALA A 75 8.18 -3.96 -6.93
N MET A 76 7.88 -4.79 -5.93
CA MET A 76 7.33 -6.13 -6.16
C MET A 76 5.97 -6.08 -6.86
N CYS A 77 5.06 -5.19 -6.44
CA CYS A 77 3.76 -5.03 -7.07
C CYS A 77 3.88 -4.52 -8.52
N LEU A 78 4.84 -3.62 -8.80
CA LEU A 78 5.10 -3.16 -10.17
C LEU A 78 5.67 -4.27 -11.05
N ILE A 79 6.56 -5.11 -10.52
CA ILE A 79 7.09 -6.27 -11.25
C ILE A 79 5.93 -7.21 -11.62
N ILE A 80 5.06 -7.53 -10.66
CA ILE A 80 3.88 -8.37 -10.86
C ILE A 80 2.94 -7.77 -11.90
N ALA A 81 2.72 -6.45 -11.88
CA ALA A 81 1.81 -5.78 -12.80
C ALA A 81 2.34 -5.65 -14.25
N ILE A 82 3.64 -5.86 -14.47
CA ILE A 82 4.30 -5.71 -15.78
C ILE A 82 4.56 -7.09 -16.45
N ILE A 83 4.74 -8.14 -15.65
CA ILE A 83 4.94 -9.52 -16.12
C ILE A 83 3.60 -10.11 -16.60
#